data_AF-A0A9X9WLH6-F1
#
_entry.id   AF-A0A9X9WLH6-F1
#
_cell.length_a   1.000
_cell.length_b   1.000
_cell.length_c   1.000
_cell.angle_alpha   90.00
_cell.angle_beta   90.00
_cell.angle_gamma   90.00
#
_symmetry.space_group_name_H-M   'P 1'
#
loop_
_entity.id
_entity.type
_entity.pdbx_description
1 polymer ?
#
loop_
_entity_poly.entity_id
_entity_poly.type
_entity_poly.pdbx_seq_one_letter_code
_entity_poly.pdbx_strand_id
1 'polypeptide(L)'
;MHAYLDGLSERDFLDLLRAVGVRLHRETGAASRGTMGFLAELDVIHRLGLNKAAALSAGFDATCPKTDRRLEIKSTVMKKGAKAAHGMLSRFPTAKDADALLIAVYDYDLNLVEVREVAMGKVEEYLAKPGSNARARRVAPAELLRRLGTISWTPVAPSTLNAPAASALD
;
A
#
# COMPACT_ATOMS: atom_id res chain seq x y z
N MET A 1 -25.89 -4.37 -17.20
CA MET A 1 -25.60 -3.94 -15.81
C MET A 1 -24.13 -3.51 -15.60
N HIS A 2 -23.39 -3.08 -16.63
CA HIS A 2 -21.97 -2.66 -16.49
C HIS A 2 -21.63 -1.28 -17.06
N ALA A 3 -22.51 -0.65 -17.84
CA ALA A 3 -22.26 0.62 -18.52
C ALA A 3 -21.91 1.81 -17.59
N TYR A 4 -22.23 1.72 -16.29
CA TYR A 4 -21.87 2.75 -15.32
C TYR A 4 -20.38 2.75 -14.94
N LEU A 5 -19.72 1.58 -15.01
CA LEU A 5 -18.30 1.48 -14.65
C LEU A 5 -17.38 1.92 -15.78
N ASP A 6 -17.79 1.70 -17.03
CA ASP A 6 -16.98 1.97 -18.23
C ASP A 6 -16.75 3.47 -18.49
N GLY A 7 -17.53 4.35 -17.86
CA GLY A 7 -17.41 5.81 -17.97
C GLY A 7 -16.74 6.50 -16.77
N LEU A 8 -16.32 5.75 -15.75
CA LEU A 8 -15.68 6.34 -14.59
C LEU A 8 -14.25 6.77 -14.92
N SER A 9 -13.86 7.95 -14.43
CA SER A 9 -12.44 8.28 -14.38
C SER A 9 -11.71 7.32 -13.44
N GLU A 10 -10.40 7.13 -13.62
CA GLU A 10 -9.58 6.31 -12.72
C GLU A 10 -9.73 6.75 -11.25
N ARG A 11 -9.86 8.07 -11.01
CA ARG A 11 -10.10 8.63 -9.69
C ARG A 11 -11.46 8.18 -9.14
N ASP A 12 -12.53 8.32 -9.91
CA ASP A 12 -13.87 7.94 -9.45
C ASP A 12 -13.97 6.43 -9.20
N PHE A 13 -13.28 5.64 -10.02
CA PHE A 13 -13.16 4.20 -9.81
C PHE A 13 -12.43 3.87 -8.50
N LEU A 14 -11.32 4.56 -8.21
CA LEU A 14 -10.59 4.42 -6.95
C LEU A 14 -11.43 4.83 -5.74
N ASP A 15 -12.16 5.93 -5.84
CA ASP A 15 -13.03 6.43 -4.77
C ASP A 15 -14.19 5.45 -4.52
N LEU A 16 -14.77 4.87 -5.56
CA LEU A 16 -15.77 3.81 -5.45
C LEU A 16 -15.18 2.55 -4.80
N LEU A 17 -14.00 2.11 -5.25
CA LEU A 17 -13.32 0.93 -4.69
C LEU A 17 -13.02 1.12 -3.20
N ARG A 18 -12.55 2.32 -2.82
CA ARG A 18 -12.32 2.69 -1.42
C ARG A 18 -13.62 2.68 -0.63
N ALA A 19 -14.69 3.28 -1.13
CA ALA A 19 -15.99 3.30 -0.46
C ALA A 19 -16.53 1.89 -0.19
N VAL A 20 -16.43 0.99 -1.19
CA VAL A 20 -16.78 -0.43 -1.04
C VAL A 20 -15.87 -1.11 -0.01
N GLY A 21 -14.57 -0.88 -0.08
CA GLY A 21 -13.59 -1.44 0.86
C GLY A 21 -13.86 -1.04 2.31
N VAL A 22 -14.15 0.25 2.55
CA VAL A 22 -14.48 0.79 3.88
C VAL A 22 -15.75 0.15 4.42
N ARG A 23 -16.78 0.04 3.58
CA ARG A 23 -18.04 -0.58 3.98
C ARG A 23 -17.84 -2.05 4.39
N LEU A 24 -17.16 -2.83 3.55
CA LEU A 24 -16.83 -4.22 3.85
C LEU A 24 -15.98 -4.35 5.12
N HIS A 25 -15.00 -3.45 5.31
CA HIS A 25 -14.14 -3.46 6.50
C HIS A 25 -14.96 -3.22 7.77
N ARG A 26 -15.88 -2.25 7.74
CA ARG A 26 -16.76 -1.92 8.88
C ARG A 26 -17.76 -3.03 9.18
N GLU A 27 -18.33 -3.68 8.16
CA GLU A 27 -19.31 -4.75 8.33
C GLU A 27 -18.68 -6.05 8.84
N THR A 28 -17.47 -6.38 8.39
CA THR A 28 -16.83 -7.67 8.71
C THR A 28 -15.77 -7.58 9.81
N GLY A 29 -15.36 -6.37 10.19
CA GLY A 29 -14.23 -6.14 11.09
C GLY A 29 -12.86 -6.51 10.48
N ALA A 30 -12.81 -6.90 9.21
CA ALA A 30 -11.61 -7.33 8.52
C ALA A 30 -11.54 -6.72 7.11
N ALA A 31 -10.37 -6.23 6.70
CA ALA A 31 -10.24 -5.67 5.37
C ALA A 31 -10.24 -6.80 4.33
N SER A 32 -11.07 -6.69 3.29
CA SER A 32 -11.14 -7.69 2.22
C SER A 32 -9.80 -7.73 1.48
N ARG A 33 -9.09 -8.87 1.56
CA ARG A 33 -7.75 -9.01 0.95
C ARG A 33 -7.73 -8.72 -0.56
N GLY A 34 -8.82 -9.05 -1.27
CA GLY A 34 -8.94 -8.77 -2.70
C GLY A 34 -9.09 -7.27 -2.98
N THR A 35 -10.08 -6.64 -2.35
CA THR A 35 -10.37 -5.20 -2.53
C THR A 35 -9.19 -4.33 -2.09
N MET A 36 -8.54 -4.69 -0.98
CA MET A 36 -7.37 -3.98 -0.46
C MET A 36 -6.14 -4.13 -1.34
N GLY A 37 -5.89 -5.32 -1.89
CA GLY A 37 -4.78 -5.54 -2.82
C GLY A 37 -4.91 -4.65 -4.04
N PHE A 38 -6.09 -4.67 -4.67
CA PHE A 38 -6.38 -3.81 -5.83
C PHE A 38 -6.30 -2.32 -5.52
N LEU A 39 -6.88 -1.88 -4.39
CA LEU A 39 -6.81 -0.49 -3.96
C LEU A 39 -5.36 -0.05 -3.77
N ALA A 40 -4.54 -0.88 -3.12
CA ALA A 40 -3.14 -0.57 -2.86
C ALA A 40 -2.28 -0.52 -4.12
N GLU A 41 -2.46 -1.46 -5.05
CA GLU A 41 -1.78 -1.41 -6.35
C GLU A 41 -2.06 -0.07 -7.05
N LEU A 42 -3.34 0.27 -7.21
CA LEU A 42 -3.74 1.47 -7.94
C LEU A 42 -3.31 2.75 -7.22
N ASP A 43 -3.56 2.86 -5.92
CA ASP A 43 -3.13 4.02 -5.12
C ASP A 43 -1.61 4.22 -5.21
N VAL A 44 -0.81 3.17 -5.00
CA VAL A 44 0.66 3.28 -4.98
C VAL A 44 1.21 3.59 -6.37
N ILE A 45 0.71 2.90 -7.41
CA ILE A 45 1.11 3.13 -8.80
C ILE A 45 0.84 4.58 -9.20
N HIS A 46 -0.36 5.08 -8.90
CA HIS A 46 -0.76 6.44 -9.22
C HIS A 46 0.08 7.47 -8.44
N ARG A 47 0.26 7.28 -7.13
CA ARG A 47 0.97 8.23 -6.26
C ARG A 47 2.46 8.33 -6.57
N LEU A 48 3.08 7.23 -6.99
CA LEU A 48 4.51 7.16 -7.28
C LEU A 48 4.84 7.27 -8.77
N GLY A 49 3.83 7.33 -9.65
CA GLY A 49 4.03 7.38 -11.10
C GLY A 49 4.72 6.13 -11.64
N LEU A 50 4.27 4.96 -11.21
CA LEU A 50 4.82 3.67 -11.63
C LEU A 50 4.09 3.13 -12.86
N ASN A 51 4.70 2.17 -13.55
CA ASN A 51 4.03 1.42 -14.60
C ASN A 51 3.49 0.12 -14.01
N LYS A 52 2.20 -0.17 -14.24
CA LYS A 52 1.62 -1.45 -13.81
C LYS A 52 2.23 -2.61 -14.62
N ALA A 53 2.57 -3.70 -13.95
CA ALA A 53 3.00 -4.91 -14.63
C ALA A 53 1.88 -5.46 -15.54
N ALA A 54 2.22 -5.82 -16.78
CA ALA A 54 1.23 -6.26 -17.76
C ALA A 54 0.60 -7.63 -17.45
N ALA A 55 1.28 -8.47 -16.67
CA ALA A 55 0.82 -9.81 -16.31
C ALA A 55 0.80 -10.02 -14.80
N LEU A 56 -0.33 -10.53 -14.28
CA LEU A 56 -0.48 -10.91 -12.88
C LEU A 56 0.49 -12.02 -12.41
N SER A 57 1.13 -12.72 -13.36
CA SER A 57 2.10 -13.79 -13.10
C SER A 57 3.57 -13.34 -13.15
N ALA A 58 3.84 -12.03 -13.25
CA ALA A 58 5.21 -11.52 -13.43
C ALA A 58 6.10 -11.64 -12.17
N GLY A 59 5.49 -11.91 -11.00
CA GLY A 59 6.22 -11.98 -9.72
C GLY A 59 6.54 -10.61 -9.10
N PHE A 60 5.97 -9.54 -9.67
CA PHE A 60 5.98 -8.17 -9.17
C PHE A 60 4.73 -7.43 -9.69
N ASP A 61 4.35 -6.32 -9.07
CA ASP A 61 3.12 -5.58 -9.38
C ASP A 61 3.35 -4.35 -10.28
N ALA A 62 4.54 -3.73 -10.20
CA ALA A 62 4.85 -2.52 -10.96
C ALA A 62 6.34 -2.37 -11.31
N THR A 63 6.67 -1.52 -12.28
CA THR A 63 8.03 -1.05 -12.56
C THR A 63 8.19 0.45 -12.38
N CYS A 64 9.38 0.88 -11.95
CA CYS A 64 9.73 2.29 -11.89
C CYS A 64 10.23 2.77 -13.26
N PRO A 65 9.54 3.70 -13.95
CA PRO A 65 9.93 4.12 -15.31
C PRO A 65 11.32 4.76 -15.39
N LYS A 66 11.84 5.29 -14.28
CA LYS A 66 13.16 5.95 -14.23
C LYS A 66 14.32 4.98 -14.03
N THR A 67 14.07 3.81 -13.45
CA THR A 67 15.13 2.88 -13.00
C THR A 67 14.92 1.44 -13.46
N ASP A 68 13.78 1.16 -14.09
CA ASP A 68 13.29 -0.16 -14.50
C ASP A 68 13.20 -1.19 -13.36
N ARG A 69 13.27 -0.72 -12.11
CA ARG A 69 13.15 -1.57 -10.92
C ARG A 69 11.77 -2.19 -10.84
N ARG A 70 11.72 -3.49 -10.52
CA ARG A 70 10.52 -4.29 -10.29
C ARG A 70 10.10 -4.20 -8.83
N LEU A 71 8.83 -3.90 -8.61
CA LEU A 71 8.27 -3.54 -7.31
C LEU A 71 7.06 -4.41 -7.00
N GLU A 72 7.09 -5.08 -5.85
CA GLU A 72 5.93 -5.74 -5.26
C GLU A 72 5.16 -4.77 -4.39
N ILE A 73 3.83 -4.79 -4.41
CA ILE A 73 2.96 -3.93 -3.59
C ILE A 73 2.18 -4.81 -2.62
N LYS A 74 2.28 -4.49 -1.33
CA LYS A 74 1.44 -5.09 -0.28
C LYS A 74 0.78 -4.02 0.55
N SER A 75 -0.39 -4.33 1.09
CA SER A 75 -1.18 -3.39 1.90
C SER A 75 -1.30 -3.86 3.34
N THR A 76 -1.33 -2.91 4.27
CA THR A 76 -1.71 -3.15 5.67
C THR A 76 -2.61 -2.02 6.17
N VAL A 77 -3.47 -2.33 7.13
CA VAL A 77 -4.41 -1.38 7.74
C VAL A 77 -4.02 -1.23 9.21
N MET A 78 -3.92 0.02 9.67
CA MET A 78 -3.74 0.33 11.09
C MET A 78 -5.01 -0.04 11.85
N LYS A 79 -4.86 -0.59 13.05
CA LYS A 79 -6.01 -0.79 13.94
C LYS A 79 -6.64 0.56 14.29
N LYS A 80 -7.95 0.58 14.51
CA LYS A 80 -8.66 1.78 14.99
C LYS A 80 -7.97 2.31 16.26
N GLY A 81 -7.52 3.57 16.22
CA GLY A 81 -6.80 4.22 17.33
C GLY A 81 -5.34 3.79 17.53
N ALA A 82 -4.78 2.93 16.68
CA ALA A 82 -3.39 2.52 16.76
C ALA A 82 -2.49 3.37 15.86
N LYS A 83 -1.24 3.57 16.29
CA LYS A 83 -0.17 4.22 15.50
C LYS A 83 0.66 3.22 14.67
N ALA A 84 0.33 1.93 14.74
CA ALA A 84 1.14 0.85 14.19
C ALA A 84 0.36 0.02 13.16
N ALA A 85 1.10 -0.46 12.15
CA ALA A 85 0.57 -1.41 11.19
C ALA A 85 0.45 -2.78 11.87
N HIS A 86 -0.61 -3.52 11.58
CA HIS A 86 -0.85 -4.82 12.21
C HIS A 86 -1.01 -5.94 11.18
N GLY A 87 -0.70 -7.16 11.63
CA GLY A 87 -0.91 -8.37 10.85
C GLY A 87 0.35 -8.91 10.16
N MET A 88 0.15 -10.02 9.45
CA MET A 88 1.18 -10.69 8.67
C MET A 88 0.95 -10.40 7.19
N LEU A 89 1.98 -9.92 6.54
CA LEU A 89 2.05 -9.88 5.08
C LEU A 89 2.58 -11.22 4.58
N SER A 90 2.12 -11.66 3.42
CA SER A 90 2.36 -13.01 2.92
C SER A 90 2.56 -13.05 1.41
N ARG A 91 3.05 -14.20 0.92
CA ARG A 91 3.31 -14.45 -0.50
C ARG A 91 4.32 -13.47 -1.08
N PHE A 92 5.39 -13.19 -0.33
CA PHE A 92 6.45 -12.34 -0.85
C PHE A 92 7.09 -13.00 -2.08
N PRO A 93 7.36 -12.25 -3.15
CA PRO A 93 8.20 -12.73 -4.24
C PRO A 93 9.64 -12.91 -3.76
N THR A 94 10.47 -13.56 -4.57
CA THR A 94 11.91 -13.65 -4.30
C THR A 94 12.62 -12.40 -4.82
N ALA A 95 13.86 -12.17 -4.36
CA ALA A 95 14.71 -11.09 -4.88
C ALA A 95 15.03 -11.27 -6.38
N LYS A 96 14.82 -12.46 -6.95
CA LYS A 96 14.91 -12.67 -8.40
C LYS A 96 13.71 -12.11 -9.14
N ASP A 97 12.56 -12.00 -8.49
CA ASP A 97 11.29 -11.61 -9.11
C ASP A 97 11.01 -10.11 -8.93
N ALA A 98 11.39 -9.55 -7.77
CA ALA A 98 11.20 -8.14 -7.45
C ALA A 98 12.41 -7.55 -6.70
N ASP A 99 12.75 -6.30 -6.99
CA ASP A 99 13.90 -5.60 -6.41
C ASP A 99 13.55 -4.97 -5.06
N ALA A 100 12.29 -4.55 -4.88
CA ALA A 100 11.79 -4.02 -3.62
C ALA A 100 10.30 -4.32 -3.37
N LEU A 101 9.93 -4.23 -2.10
CA LEU A 101 8.58 -4.30 -1.60
C LEU A 101 8.10 -2.91 -1.19
N LEU A 102 7.02 -2.44 -1.79
CA LEU A 102 6.25 -1.28 -1.38
C LEU A 102 5.12 -1.71 -0.44
N ILE A 103 5.03 -1.04 0.70
CA ILE A 103 4.03 -1.29 1.72
C ILE A 103 3.13 -0.07 1.82
N ALA A 104 1.91 -0.21 1.30
CA ALA A 104 0.84 0.76 1.44
C ALA A 104 0.23 0.63 2.84
N VAL A 105 0.37 1.67 3.65
CA VAL A 105 -0.19 1.72 5.00
C VAL A 105 -1.44 2.58 4.98
N TYR A 106 -2.55 1.98 5.38
CA TYR A 106 -3.85 2.62 5.43
C TYR A 106 -4.30 2.88 6.87
N ASP A 107 -5.09 3.93 7.07
CA ASP A 107 -5.87 4.08 8.30
C ASP A 107 -7.11 3.17 8.30
N TYR A 108 -7.89 3.22 9.39
CA TYR A 108 -9.11 2.42 9.54
C TYR A 108 -10.18 2.72 8.48
N ASP A 109 -10.17 3.93 7.90
CA ASP A 109 -11.10 4.37 6.86
C ASP A 109 -10.50 4.22 5.45
N LEU A 110 -9.45 3.40 5.33
CA LEU A 110 -8.75 3.09 4.08
C LEU A 110 -8.23 4.33 3.34
N ASN A 111 -7.86 5.38 4.07
CA ASN A 111 -7.05 6.46 3.51
C ASN A 111 -5.57 6.04 3.54
N LEU A 112 -4.87 6.27 2.43
CA LEU A 112 -3.44 5.98 2.34
C LEU A 112 -2.65 6.98 3.19
N VAL A 113 -1.93 6.47 4.20
CA VAL A 113 -1.20 7.26 5.19
C VAL A 113 0.29 7.34 4.86
N GLU A 114 0.88 6.26 4.36
CA GLU A 114 2.26 6.25 3.90
C GLU A 114 2.49 5.08 2.94
N VAL A 115 3.52 5.22 2.11
CA VAL A 115 4.11 4.11 1.35
C VAL A 115 5.55 3.97 1.79
N ARG A 116 5.91 2.76 2.21
CA ARG A 116 7.30 2.43 2.57
C ARG A 116 7.91 1.44 1.62
N GLU A 117 9.18 1.66 1.29
CA GLU A 117 9.95 0.77 0.45
C GLU A 117 10.95 -0.03 1.28
N VAL A 118 10.93 -1.34 1.10
CA VAL A 118 11.88 -2.28 1.70
C VAL A 118 12.62 -2.98 0.58
N ALA A 119 13.95 -2.91 0.57
CA ALA A 119 14.76 -3.69 -0.36
C ALA A 119 14.47 -5.19 -0.19
N MET A 120 14.31 -5.93 -1.29
CA MET A 120 13.91 -7.34 -1.20
C MET A 120 14.95 -8.20 -0.47
N GLY A 121 16.24 -7.86 -0.57
CA GLY A 121 17.30 -8.51 0.21
C GLY A 121 17.06 -8.48 1.73
N LYS A 122 16.57 -7.34 2.28
CA LYS A 122 16.21 -7.25 3.71
C LYS A 122 15.01 -8.13 4.08
N VAL A 123 14.07 -8.31 3.14
CA VAL A 123 12.94 -9.23 3.33
C VAL A 123 13.45 -10.67 3.36
N GLU A 124 14.34 -11.04 2.44
CA GLU A 124 14.91 -12.38 2.37
C GLU A 124 15.78 -12.73 3.59
N GLU A 125 16.59 -11.78 4.08
CA GLU A 125 17.35 -11.94 5.32
C GLU A 125 16.44 -12.28 6.50
N TYR A 126 15.29 -11.61 6.61
CA TYR A 126 14.31 -11.92 7.65
C TYR A 126 13.71 -13.32 7.45
N LEU A 127 13.28 -13.65 6.23
CA LEU A 127 12.69 -14.95 5.91
C LEU A 127 13.68 -16.11 6.08
N ALA A 128 14.99 -15.84 6.03
CA ALA A 128 16.03 -16.83 6.21
C ALA A 128 16.36 -17.15 7.67
N LYS A 129 15.88 -16.35 8.64
CA LYS A 129 16.17 -16.57 10.07
C LYS A 129 15.65 -17.95 10.52
N PRO A 130 16.46 -18.72 11.27
CA PRO A 130 16.04 -20.01 11.79
C PRO A 130 14.95 -19.83 12.86
N GLY A 131 13.96 -20.72 12.84
CA GLY A 131 12.78 -20.65 13.69
C GLY A 131 11.58 -19.99 13.01
N SER A 132 10.37 -20.47 13.35
CA SER A 132 9.08 -20.13 12.75
C SER A 132 8.87 -20.60 11.29
N ASN A 133 7.60 -20.73 10.89
CA ASN A 133 7.21 -21.08 9.51
C ASN A 133 7.34 -19.90 8.52
N ALA A 134 8.06 -18.83 8.87
CA ALA A 134 8.21 -17.62 8.06
C ALA A 134 8.81 -17.93 6.68
N ARG A 135 9.88 -18.75 6.62
CA ARG A 135 10.48 -19.22 5.36
C ARG A 135 9.49 -20.00 4.50
N ALA A 136 8.83 -21.00 5.11
CA ALA A 136 7.92 -21.91 4.40
C ALA A 136 6.68 -21.20 3.85
N ARG A 137 6.15 -20.21 4.59
CA ARG A 137 4.94 -19.47 4.20
C ARG A 137 5.24 -18.14 3.50
N ARG A 138 6.52 -17.75 3.43
CA ARG A 138 7.00 -16.43 2.98
C ARG A 138 6.19 -15.29 3.61
N VAL A 139 6.17 -15.25 4.94
CA VAL A 139 5.39 -14.27 5.73
C VAL A 139 6.25 -13.47 6.69
N ALA A 140 5.87 -12.22 6.92
CA ALA A 140 6.54 -11.32 7.85
C ALA A 140 5.54 -10.34 8.48
N PRO A 141 5.78 -9.90 9.73
CA PRO A 141 4.96 -8.87 10.37
C PRO A 141 5.02 -7.55 9.60
N ALA A 142 3.88 -6.93 9.36
CA ALA A 142 3.80 -5.63 8.67
C ALA A 142 4.62 -4.55 9.40
N GLU A 143 4.55 -4.51 10.73
CA GLU A 143 5.28 -3.53 11.55
C GLU A 143 6.80 -3.69 11.44
N LEU A 144 7.31 -4.93 11.34
CA LEU A 144 8.73 -5.17 11.14
C LEU A 144 9.19 -4.59 9.81
N LEU A 145 8.46 -4.90 8.73
CA LEU A 145 8.79 -4.43 7.41
C LEU A 145 8.67 -2.90 7.31
N ARG A 146 7.67 -2.31 7.97
CA ARG A 146 7.50 -0.87 8.11
C ARG A 146 8.73 -0.21 8.74
N ARG A 147 9.32 -0.84 9.77
CA ARG A 147 10.55 -0.38 10.43
C ARG A 147 11.82 -0.58 9.59
N LEU A 148 11.86 -1.61 8.73
CA LEU A 148 13.00 -1.88 7.86
C LEU A 148 13.02 -0.99 6.60
N GLY A 149 11.86 -0.45 6.25
CA GLY A 149 11.66 0.34 5.04
C GLY A 149 11.88 1.84 5.22
N THR A 150 12.24 2.49 4.11
CA THR A 150 12.30 3.94 3.97
C THR A 150 10.96 4.50 3.51
N ILE A 151 10.65 5.74 3.88
CA ILE A 151 9.45 6.42 3.38
C ILE A 151 9.66 6.75 1.90
N SER A 152 8.81 6.21 1.04
CA SER A 152 8.76 6.56 -0.39
C SER A 152 7.65 7.57 -0.70
N TRP A 153 6.61 7.61 0.15
CA TRP A 153 5.55 8.62 0.06
C TRP A 153 4.84 8.82 1.39
N THR A 154 4.44 10.07 1.65
CA THR A 154 3.49 10.46 2.70
C THR A 154 2.60 11.58 2.15
N PRO A 155 1.37 11.77 2.69
CA PRO A 155 0.60 12.96 2.43
C PRO A 155 1.41 14.20 2.77
N VAL A 156 1.38 15.20 1.90
CA VAL A 156 1.85 16.54 2.25
C VAL A 156 0.88 17.06 3.30
N ALA A 157 1.37 17.38 4.50
CA ALA A 157 0.54 18.07 5.49
C ALA A 157 -0.04 19.33 4.83
N PRO A 158 -1.33 19.65 4.99
CA PRO A 158 -1.87 20.87 4.41
C PRO A 158 -1.01 22.03 4.89
N SER A 159 -0.33 22.68 3.95
CA SER A 159 0.51 23.82 4.27
C SER A 159 -0.38 24.87 4.94
N THR A 160 0.05 25.42 6.06
CA THR A 160 -0.62 26.53 6.76
C THR A 160 -0.64 27.84 5.93
N LEU A 161 -0.35 27.77 4.62
CA LEU A 161 -0.20 28.93 3.74
C LEU A 161 -1.53 29.53 3.25
N ASN A 162 -2.68 28.98 3.65
CA ASN A 162 -4.00 29.54 3.36
C ASN A 162 -4.85 29.71 4.62
N ALA A 163 -4.26 30.10 5.75
CA ALA A 163 -5.05 30.80 6.76
C ALA A 163 -5.26 32.24 6.24
N PRO A 164 -6.50 32.69 5.94
CA PRO A 164 -6.72 34.12 5.71
C PRO A 164 -6.20 34.85 6.94
N ALA A 165 -5.33 35.84 6.72
CA ALA A 165 -4.90 36.73 7.79
C ALA A 165 -6.17 37.24 8.48
N ALA A 166 -6.30 36.95 9.77
CA ALA A 166 -7.36 37.56 10.56
C ALA A 166 -7.24 39.07 10.36
N SER A 167 -8.22 39.68 9.70
CA SER A 167 -8.30 41.12 9.61
C SER A 167 -8.43 41.61 11.05
N ALA A 168 -7.41 42.31 11.53
CA ALA A 168 -7.56 43.18 12.68
C ALA A 168 -8.72 44.14 12.35
N LEU A 169 -9.83 43.95 13.05
CA LEU A 169 -10.86 44.96 13.18
C LEU A 169 -10.32 45.98 14.18
N ASP A 170 -10.01 47.17 13.67
CA ASP A 170 -10.10 48.42 14.44
C ASP A 170 -11.58 48.79 14.64
#